data_AF-A0ABD5TPD6-F1
#
_entry.id   AF-A0ABD5TPD6-F1
#
_cell.length_a   1.000
_cell.length_b   1.000
_cell.length_c   1.000
_cell.angle_alpha   90.00
_cell.angle_beta   90.00
_cell.angle_gamma   90.00
#
_symmetry.space_group_name_H-M   'P 1'
#
loop_
_entity.id
_entity.type
_entity.pdbx_description
1 polymer ?
#
loop_
_entity_poly.entity_id
_entity_poly.type
_entity_poly.pdbx_seq_one_letter_code
_entity_poly.pdbx_strand_id
1 'polypeptide(L)' 'MAEKTSADPVASDPHHSRLDDRRTLERVTFRTSDEQLAALETLVEEEVYHTRSEAIRAGIQRLLERHGADDSDGRNR' A
#
# COMPACT_ATOMS: atom_id res chain seq x y z
N MET A 1 9.56 -39.05 25.00
CA MET A 1 10.12 -39.30 23.66
C MET A 1 9.03 -39.07 22.63
N ALA A 2 9.25 -38.09 21.76
CA ALA A 2 8.64 -37.77 20.46
C ALA A 2 7.13 -38.04 20.23
N GLU A 3 6.35 -36.97 20.35
CA GLU A 3 5.10 -36.72 19.62
C GLU A 3 5.43 -36.54 18.13
N LYS A 4 4.73 -37.26 17.24
CA LYS A 4 4.91 -37.18 15.78
C LYS A 4 3.64 -36.66 15.12
N THR A 5 3.80 -35.50 14.45
CA THR A 5 3.31 -35.13 13.11
C THR A 5 1.78 -35.22 12.85
N SER A 6 1.10 -34.20 12.34
CA SER A 6 1.41 -33.44 11.13
C SER A 6 0.75 -32.07 11.19
N ALA A 7 1.52 -31.00 10.94
CA ALA A 7 0.95 -29.71 10.59
C ALA A 7 1.10 -29.55 9.07
N ASP A 8 -0.04 -29.49 8.39
CA ASP A 8 -0.17 -29.17 6.96
C ASP A 8 0.64 -27.92 6.59
N PRO A 9 1.42 -27.94 5.49
CA PRO A 9 2.01 -26.71 4.96
C PRO A 9 0.90 -25.89 4.31
N VAL A 10 0.41 -24.86 5.02
CA VAL A 10 -0.44 -23.83 4.43
C VAL A 10 0.31 -23.22 3.25
N ALA A 11 -0.13 -23.57 2.04
CA ALA A 11 0.37 -23.05 0.80
C ALA A 11 0.34 -21.52 0.87
N SER A 12 1.53 -20.90 0.85
CA SER A 12 1.66 -19.46 0.77
C SER A 12 1.22 -19.02 -0.63
N ASP A 13 0.08 -18.36 -0.71
CA ASP A 13 -0.48 -17.79 -1.92
C ASP A 13 0.51 -16.75 -2.53
N PRO A 14 0.87 -16.85 -3.82
CA PRO A 14 1.96 -16.06 -4.41
C PRO A 14 1.55 -14.63 -4.80
N HIS A 15 0.31 -14.19 -4.55
CA HIS A 15 -0.19 -12.86 -4.97
C HIS A 15 0.06 -11.72 -3.96
N HIS A 16 1.08 -11.82 -3.11
CA HIS A 16 1.47 -10.69 -2.28
C HIS A 16 2.35 -9.73 -3.08
N SER A 17 1.78 -8.58 -3.41
CA SER A 17 2.43 -7.39 -3.96
C SER A 17 3.72 -7.07 -3.17
N ARG A 18 4.86 -7.52 -3.72
CA ARG A 18 6.20 -7.27 -3.20
C ARG A 18 6.75 -6.05 -3.92
N LEU A 19 7.23 -5.06 -3.16
CA LEU A 19 8.16 -4.07 -3.70
C LEU A 19 9.51 -4.76 -3.95
N ASP A 20 10.27 -4.28 -4.94
CA ASP A 20 11.58 -4.82 -5.38
C ASP A 20 12.58 -5.06 -4.22
N ASP A 21 12.39 -4.40 -3.07
CA ASP A 21 13.27 -4.44 -1.89
C ASP A 21 12.92 -5.49 -0.82
N ARG A 22 12.14 -6.53 -1.15
CA ARG A 22 11.72 -7.62 -0.23
C ARG A 22 10.91 -7.17 1.01
N ARG A 23 10.53 -5.90 1.11
CA ARG A 23 9.62 -5.43 2.16
C ARG A 23 8.18 -5.79 1.79
N THR A 24 7.51 -6.51 2.69
CA THR A 24 6.08 -6.77 2.60
C THR A 24 5.31 -5.49 2.91
N LEU A 25 4.38 -5.12 2.04
CA LEU A 25 3.48 -3.99 2.29
C LEU A 25 2.51 -4.32 3.43
N GLU A 26 2.34 -3.39 4.36
CA GLU A 26 1.28 -3.47 5.35
C GLU A 26 -0.07 -3.20 4.67
N ARG A 27 -1.07 -4.02 4.97
CA ARG A 27 -2.44 -3.83 4.49
C ARG A 27 -3.27 -3.14 5.56
N VAL A 28 -3.88 -2.03 5.17
CA VAL A 28 -4.73 -1.23 6.06
C VAL A 28 -6.11 -1.09 5.42
N THR A 29 -7.14 -1.14 6.25
CA THR A 29 -8.54 -0.89 5.84
C THR A 29 -9.00 0.41 6.48
N PHE A 30 -9.54 1.31 5.67
CA PHE A 30 -10.13 2.56 6.14
C PHE A 30 -11.52 2.75 5.53
N ARG A 31 -12.30 3.65 6.11
CA ARG A 31 -13.62 4.03 5.61
C ARG A 31 -13.52 5.33 4.82
N THR A 32 -14.28 5.43 3.74
CA THR A 32 -14.31 6.55 2.81
C THR A 32 -15.76 6.75 2.34
N SER A 33 -16.12 7.91 1.80
CA SER A 33 -17.43 8.07 1.18
C SER A 33 -17.52 7.30 -0.14
N ASP A 34 -18.74 6.93 -0.54
CA ASP A 34 -18.97 6.25 -1.83
C ASP A 34 -18.46 7.09 -3.01
N GLU A 35 -18.57 8.42 -2.93
CA GLU A 35 -18.04 9.35 -3.93
C GLU A 35 -16.51 9.26 -4.05
N GLN A 36 -15.80 9.19 -2.92
CA GLN A 36 -14.33 9.04 -2.92
C GLN A 36 -13.91 7.68 -3.47
N LEU A 37 -14.66 6.62 -3.17
CA LEU A 37 -14.40 5.29 -3.71
C LEU A 37 -14.61 5.27 -5.23
N ALA A 38 -15.72 5.84 -5.71
CA ALA A 38 -16.02 5.94 -7.14
C ALA A 38 -14.92 6.71 -7.89
N ALA A 39 -14.44 7.82 -7.34
CA ALA A 39 -13.33 8.57 -7.94
C ALA A 39 -12.04 7.73 -8.07
N LEU A 40 -11.71 6.91 -7.07
CA LEU A 40 -10.56 6.00 -7.15
C LEU A 40 -10.78 4.88 -8.18
N GLU A 41 -12.02 4.41 -8.35
CA GLU A 41 -12.37 3.38 -9.34
C GLU A 41 -12.26 3.93 -10.76
N THR A 42 -12.74 5.15 -11.01
CA THR A 42 -12.57 5.82 -12.31
C THR A 42 -11.09 5.93 -12.71
N LEU A 43 -10.18 6.25 -11.78
CA LEU A 43 -8.75 6.31 -12.08
C LEU A 43 -8.15 4.95 -12.50
N VAL A 44 -8.74 3.84 -12.05
CA VAL A 44 -8.32 2.50 -12.44
C VAL A 44 -8.95 2.11 -13.78
N GLU A 45 -10.22 2.44 -13.98
CA GLU A 45 -10.96 2.19 -15.23
C GLU A 45 -10.39 2.97 -16.42
N GLU A 46 -9.91 4.20 -16.19
CA GLU A 46 -9.21 5.04 -17.17
C GLU A 46 -7.73 4.63 -17.36
N GLU A 47 -7.29 3.53 -16.75
CA GLU A 47 -5.93 3.01 -16.82
C GLU A 47 -4.85 3.99 -16.34
N VAL A 48 -5.20 5.01 -15.55
CA VAL A 48 -4.24 5.95 -14.95
C VAL A 48 -3.38 5.25 -13.90
N TYR A 49 -3.96 4.29 -13.18
CA TYR A 49 -3.25 3.40 -12.25
C TYR A 49 -3.75 1.96 -12.39
N HIS A 50 -2.90 0.96 -12.14
CA HIS A 50 -3.30 -0.45 -12.26
C HIS A 50 -4.21 -0.91 -11.11
N THR A 51 -4.09 -0.29 -9.93
CA THR A 51 -4.89 -0.65 -8.76
C THR A 51 -5.29 0.56 -7.92
N ARG A 52 -6.39 0.44 -7.17
CA ARG A 52 -6.79 1.46 -6.18
C ARG A 52 -5.71 1.74 -5.15
N SER A 53 -5.02 0.70 -4.67
CA SER A 53 -3.92 0.85 -3.70
C SER A 53 -2.74 1.61 -4.27
N GLU A 54 -2.46 1.49 -5.56
CA GLU A 54 -1.42 2.26 -6.24
C GLU A 54 -1.79 3.75 -6.34
N ALA A 55 -3.02 4.06 -6.75
CA ALA A 55 -3.52 5.44 -6.80
C ALA A 55 -3.44 6.13 -5.42
N ILE A 56 -3.83 5.42 -4.35
CA ILE A 56 -3.73 5.94 -2.97
C ILE A 56 -2.27 6.19 -2.59
N ARG A 57 -1.36 5.24 -2.87
CA ARG A 57 0.07 5.42 -2.56
C ARG A 57 0.65 6.63 -3.31
N ALA A 58 0.35 6.79 -4.59
CA ALA A 58 0.80 7.93 -5.39
C ALA A 58 0.27 9.27 -4.83
N GLY A 59 -1.00 9.30 -4.43
CA GLY A 59 -1.59 10.48 -3.77
C GLY A 59 -0.91 10.83 -2.45
N ILE A 60 -0.66 9.83 -1.58
CA ILE A 60 0.07 10.02 -0.32
C ILE A 60 1.50 10.49 -0.57
N GLN A 61 2.21 9.85 -1.51
CA GLN A 61 3.58 10.24 -1.89
C GLN A 61 3.63 11.72 -2.29
N ARG A 62 2.68 12.17 -3.13
CA ARG A 62 2.58 13.57 -3.56
C ARG A 62 2.28 14.54 -2.42
N LEU A 63 1.45 14.13 -1.44
CA LEU A 63 1.20 14.92 -0.23
C LEU A 63 2.47 15.03 0.62
N LEU A 64 3.18 13.92 0.82
CA LEU A 64 4.44 13.89 1.56
C LEU A 64 5.51 14.74 0.88
N GLU A 65 5.62 14.72 -0.44
CA GLU A 65 6.56 15.57 -1.20
C GLU A 65 6.22 17.06 -1.04
N ARG A 66 4.93 17.41 -1.09
CA ARG A 66 4.47 18.79 -0.93
C ARG A 66 4.75 19.34 0.48
N HIS A 67 4.58 18.52 1.51
CA HIS A 67 4.67 18.95 2.91
C HIS A 67 6.00 18.61 3.58
N GLY A 68 6.76 17.65 3.07
CA GLY A 68 8.09 17.27 3.57
C GLY A 68 9.20 18.26 3.20
N ALA A 69 8.97 19.11 2.19
CA ALA A 69 9.87 20.22 1.87
C ALA A 69 9.90 21.31 2.97
N ASP A 70 8.83 21.44 3.78
CA ASP A 70 8.74 22.49 4.82
C ASP A 70 9.57 22.19 6.08
N ASP A 71 9.79 20.91 6.41
CA ASP A 71 10.45 20.52 7.68
C ASP A 71 12.00 20.45 7.57
N SER A 72 12.53 20.61 6.35
CA SER A 72 13.96 20.49 6.06
C SER A 72 14.74 21.80 6.25
N ASP A 73 14.05 22.96 6.27
CA ASP A 73 14.68 24.29 6.30
C ASP A 73 14.81 24.89 7.72
N GLY A 74 14.30 24.20 8.74
CA GLY A 74 14.31 24.65 10.14
C GLY A 74 15.52 24.19 10.96
N ARG A 75 16.45 23.42 10.39
CA ARG A 75 17.54 22.76 11.15
C ARG A 75 18.94 23.23 10.74
N ASN A 76 19.12 24.53 10.52
CA ASN A 76 20.46 25.14 10.49
C ASN A 76 20.43 26.65 10.79
N ARG A 77 20.28 27.03 12.07
CA ARG A 77 20.66 28.35 12.58
C ARG A 77 21.22 28.25 13.99
#